data_AF-A0A5B8UHM9-F1
#
_entry.id   AF-A0A5B8UHM9-F1
#
_cell.length_a   1.000
_cell.length_b   1.000
_cell.length_c   1.000
_cell.angle_alpha   90.00
_cell.angle_beta   90.00
_cell.angle_gamma   90.00
#
_symmetry.space_group_name_H-M   'P 1'
#
loop_
_entity.id
_entity.type
_entity.pdbx_description
1 polymer ?
#
loop_
_entity_poly.entity_id
_entity_poly.type
_entity_poly.pdbx_seq_one_letter_code
_entity_poly.pdbx_strand_id
1 'polypeptide(L)'
;MDLDATIQYNNGRALFRIRREAAGIYYAFLLHFDGDRRHAPPGEITLVRGIRQWTGSLDNKTLLNGLGQAVEEHFFPSSNKRNERLR
;
A
#
# COMPACT_ATOMS: atom_id res chain seq x y z
N MET A 1 11.63 5.16 -7.72
CA MET A 1 11.23 6.01 -6.59
C MET A 1 10.47 5.11 -5.65
N ASP A 2 10.87 5.12 -4.39
CA ASP A 2 10.39 4.19 -3.37
C ASP A 2 9.52 4.95 -2.38
N LEU A 3 8.52 4.26 -1.82
CA LEU A 3 7.59 4.78 -0.82
C LEU A 3 7.60 3.86 0.38
N ASP A 4 7.87 4.40 1.57
CA ASP A 4 7.68 3.66 2.81
C ASP A 4 6.27 3.94 3.36
N ALA A 5 5.49 2.88 3.60
CA ALA A 5 4.08 2.96 4.02
C ALA A 5 3.82 2.07 5.24
N THR A 6 3.13 2.61 6.24
CA THR A 6 2.71 1.85 7.42
C THR A 6 1.25 1.48 7.31
N ILE A 7 0.93 0.19 7.32
CA ILE A 7 -0.42 -0.34 7.17
C ILE A 7 -0.83 -1.08 8.44
N GLN A 8 -2.03 -0.80 8.94
CA GLN A 8 -2.63 -1.59 10.02
C GLN A 8 -3.03 -2.97 9.46
N TYR A 9 -2.52 -4.03 10.08
CA TYR A 9 -2.76 -5.40 9.64
C TYR A 9 -2.96 -6.31 10.86
N ASN A 10 -4.15 -6.91 10.97
CA ASN A 10 -4.54 -7.71 12.12
C ASN A 10 -4.29 -6.95 13.44
N ASN A 11 -3.45 -7.50 14.32
CA ASN A 11 -3.11 -6.97 15.63
C ASN A 11 -1.83 -6.12 15.65
N GLY A 12 -1.33 -5.68 14.51
CA GLY A 12 -0.10 -4.88 14.43
C GLY A 12 -0.07 -3.92 13.25
N ARG A 13 1.04 -3.21 13.14
CA ARG A 13 1.41 -2.28 12.08
C ARG A 13 2.57 -2.86 11.31
N ALA A 14 2.38 -2.94 10.00
CA ALA A 14 3.36 -3.43 9.07
C ALA A 14 3.94 -2.24 8.29
N LEU A 15 5.25 -2.06 8.39
CA LEU A 15 6.01 -1.11 7.57
C LEU A 15 6.44 -1.81 6.30
N PHE A 16 5.99 -1.31 5.16
CA PHE A 16 6.38 -1.79 3.83
C PHE A 16 7.19 -0.74 3.08
N ARG A 17 8.16 -1.20 2.30
CA ARG A 17 8.78 -0.43 1.23
C ARG A 17 8.14 -0.81 -0.09
N ILE A 18 7.48 0.14 -0.73
CA ILE A 18 6.80 -0.01 -2.00
C ILE A 18 7.70 0.53 -3.12
N ARG A 19 7.96 -0.32 -4.10
CA ARG A 19 8.74 0.00 -5.30
C ARG A 19 7.87 -0.16 -6.52
N ARG A 20 7.98 0.78 -7.46
CA ARG A 20 7.35 0.65 -8.77
C ARG A 20 8.25 -0.21 -9.66
N GLU A 21 7.72 -1.32 -10.14
CA GLU A 21 8.40 -2.20 -11.11
C GLU A 21 8.12 -1.74 -12.54
N ALA A 22 6.83 -1.58 -12.87
CA ALA A 22 6.37 -1.17 -14.19
C ALA A 22 5.16 -0.23 -14.09
N ALA A 23 4.59 0.18 -15.21
CA ALA A 23 3.36 0.97 -15.20
C ALA A 23 2.20 0.13 -14.62
N GLY A 24 1.68 0.56 -13.47
CA GLY A 24 0.58 -0.14 -12.78
C GLY A 24 1.00 -1.37 -11.97
N ILE A 25 2.29 -1.71 -11.90
CA ILE A 25 2.80 -2.87 -11.14
C ILE A 25 3.80 -2.38 -10.08
N TYR A 26 3.58 -2.80 -8.84
CA TYR A 26 4.38 -2.41 -7.68
C TYR A 26 4.71 -3.64 -6.82
N TYR A 27 5.85 -3.60 -6.13
CA TYR A 27 6.23 -4.57 -5.12
C TYR A 27 6.27 -3.90 -3.75
N ALA A 28 5.63 -4.50 -2.76
CA ALA A 28 5.69 -4.06 -1.37
C ALA A 28 6.48 -5.10 -0.55
N PHE A 29 7.61 -4.67 -0.01
CA PHE A 29 8.51 -5.47 0.80
C PHE A 29 8.32 -5.13 2.28
N LEU A 30 7.98 -6.12 3.10
CA LEU A 30 7.83 -5.94 4.55
C LEU A 30 9.20 -5.66 5.16
N LEU A 31 9.34 -4.49 5.78
CA LEU A 31 10.53 -4.10 6.54
C LEU A 31 10.39 -4.45 8.02
N HIS A 32 9.20 -4.22 8.59
CA HIS A 32 8.96 -4.42 10.01
C HIS A 32 7.48 -4.74 10.29
N PHE A 33 7.23 -5.55 11.32
CA PHE A 33 5.88 -5.80 11.86
C PHE A 33 5.96 -5.85 13.38
N ASP A 34 5.15 -5.04 14.05
CA ASP A 34 5.12 -4.92 15.52
C ASP A 34 4.08 -5.83 16.20
N GLY A 35 3.28 -6.59 15.43
CA GLY A 35 2.26 -7.51 15.93
C GLY A 35 2.76 -8.94 16.18
N ASP A 36 1.82 -9.87 16.33
CA ASP A 36 2.16 -11.29 16.52
C ASP A 36 2.77 -11.87 15.24
N ARG A 37 4.03 -12.33 15.33
CA ARG A 37 4.78 -12.89 14.20
C ARG A 37 4.08 -14.07 13.50
N ARG A 38 3.22 -14.81 14.20
CA ARG A 38 2.43 -15.90 13.59
C ARG A 38 1.38 -15.39 12.61
N HIS A 39 1.00 -14.13 12.73
CA HIS A 39 0.02 -13.42 11.93
C HIS A 39 0.64 -12.30 11.11
N ALA A 40 1.96 -12.32 10.92
CA ALA A 40 2.66 -11.34 10.10
C ALA A 40 2.16 -11.41 8.64
N PRO A 41 2.09 -10.27 7.94
CA PRO A 41 1.77 -10.28 6.53
C PRO A 41 2.92 -10.91 5.72
N PRO A 42 2.68 -11.29 4.46
CA PRO A 42 3.73 -11.78 3.58
C PRO A 42 4.90 -10.80 3.46
N GLY A 43 6.13 -11.34 3.37
CA GLY A 43 7.35 -10.54 3.27
C GLY A 43 7.45 -9.75 1.96
N GLU A 44 6.83 -10.25 0.91
CA GLU A 44 6.75 -9.60 -0.40
C GLU A 44 5.34 -9.72 -0.95
N ILE A 45 4.85 -8.62 -1.51
CA ILE A 45 3.50 -8.51 -2.06
C ILE A 45 3.60 -7.84 -3.42
N THR A 46 3.11 -8.51 -4.46
CA THR A 46 2.89 -7.87 -5.77
C THR A 46 1.56 -7.14 -5.73
N LEU A 47 1.54 -5.89 -6.18
CA LEU A 47 0.36 -5.05 -6.32
C LEU A 47 0.17 -4.70 -7.79
N VAL A 48 -1.04 -4.94 -8.30
CA VAL A 48 -1.44 -4.58 -9.66
C VAL A 48 -2.61 -3.61 -9.58
N ARG A 49 -2.45 -2.46 -10.23
CA ARG A 49 -3.49 -1.44 -10.33
C ARG A 49 -4.52 -1.88 -11.37
N GLY A 50 -5.67 -2.33 -10.92
CA GLY A 50 -6.84 -2.50 -11.78
C GLY A 50 -7.58 -1.17 -12.00
N ILE A 51 -8.64 -1.20 -12.82
CA ILE A 51 -9.45 -0.01 -13.11
C ILE A 51 -10.23 0.47 -11.87
N ARG A 52 -10.68 -0.46 -11.01
CA ARG A 52 -11.56 -0.17 -9.86
C ARG A 52 -11.02 -0.64 -8.52
N GLN A 53 -10.02 -1.52 -8.53
CA GLN A 53 -9.51 -2.15 -7.32
C GLN A 53 -8.05 -2.50 -7.50
N TRP A 54 -7.34 -2.57 -6.38
CA TRP A 54 -6.00 -3.13 -6.32
C TRP A 54 -6.10 -4.64 -6.18
N THR A 55 -5.34 -5.36 -7.00
CA THR A 55 -5.19 -6.81 -6.91
C THR A 55 -3.73 -7.14 -6.61
N GLY A 56 -3.42 -8.40 -6.32
CA GLY A 56 -2.06 -8.76 -5.98
C GLY A 56 -1.83 -10.24 -5.76
N SER A 57 -0.66 -10.57 -5.22
CA SER A 57 -0.23 -11.95 -4.93
C SER A 57 -0.88 -12.56 -3.68
N LEU A 58 -1.86 -11.89 -3.07
CA LEU A 58 -2.56 -12.34 -1.86
C LEU A 58 -4.04 -11.94 -1.90
N ASP A 59 -4.88 -12.71 -1.20
CA ASP A 59 -6.34 -12.50 -1.20
C ASP A 59 -6.85 -11.53 -0.12
N ASN A 60 -5.96 -11.04 0.76
CA ASN A 60 -6.33 -10.07 1.80
C ASN A 60 -6.58 -8.67 1.19
N LYS A 61 -7.85 -8.43 0.83
CA LYS A 61 -8.32 -7.16 0.25
C LYS A 61 -8.03 -5.93 1.12
N THR A 62 -8.08 -6.06 2.44
CA THR A 62 -7.80 -4.93 3.36
C THR A 62 -6.36 -4.46 3.21
N LEU A 63 -5.41 -5.41 3.21
CA LEU A 63 -4.00 -5.10 3.03
C LEU A 63 -3.72 -4.54 1.63
N LEU A 64 -4.27 -5.16 0.59
CA LEU A 64 -4.13 -4.69 -0.79
C LEU A 64 -4.66 -3.26 -0.98
N ASN A 65 -5.84 -2.96 -0.41
CA ASN A 65 -6.44 -1.62 -0.51
C ASN A 65 -5.62 -0.58 0.26
N GLY A 66 -5.13 -0.91 1.47
CA GLY A 66 -4.28 0.00 2.23
C GLY A 66 -2.97 0.33 1.52
N LEU A 67 -2.30 -0.68 0.97
CA LEU A 67 -1.09 -0.50 0.16
C LEU A 67 -1.39 0.30 -1.12
N GLY A 68 -2.48 -0.04 -1.81
CA GLY A 68 -2.92 0.65 -3.02
C GLY A 68 -3.23 2.12 -2.78
N GLN A 69 -3.89 2.45 -1.67
CA GLN A 69 -4.15 3.84 -1.29
C GLN A 69 -2.87 4.63 -1.08
N ALA A 70 -1.87 4.06 -0.38
CA ALA A 70 -0.57 4.70 -0.21
C ALA A 70 0.11 5.00 -1.56
N VAL A 71 0.00 4.08 -2.52
CA VAL A 71 0.51 4.28 -3.89
C VAL A 71 -0.24 5.41 -4.61
N GLU A 72 -1.57 5.45 -4.52
CA GLU A 72 -2.39 6.52 -5.12
C GLU A 72 -2.00 7.89 -4.57
N GLU A 73 -1.91 8.04 -3.25
CA GLU A 73 -1.59 9.31 -2.59
C GLU A 73 -0.19 9.83 -2.96
N HIS A 74 0.77 8.94 -3.19
CA HIS A 74 2.16 9.30 -3.47
C HIS A 74 2.47 9.48 -4.96
N PHE A 75 2.03 8.55 -5.80
CA PHE A 75 2.40 8.51 -7.23
C PHE A 75 1.35 9.14 -8.14
N PHE A 76 0.11 9.25 -7.67
CA PHE A 76 -1.00 9.86 -8.42
C PHE A 76 -1.68 10.93 -7.57
N PRO A 77 -0.94 11.94 -7.04
CA PRO A 77 -1.53 12.96 -6.20
C PRO A 77 -2.64 13.66 -6.99
N SER A 78 -3.89 13.34 -6.67
CA SER A 78 -5.06 13.99 -7.24
C SER A 78 -4.91 15.48 -6.94
N SER A 79 -5.00 16.34 -7.95
CA SER A 79 -4.82 17.80 -7.81
C SER A 79 -5.90 18.50 -6.97
N ASN A 80 -6.58 17.79 -6.07
CA ASN A 80 -7.78 18.23 -5.38
C ASN A 80 -7.54 18.97 -4.05
N LYS A 81 -6.28 19.35 -3.72
CA LYS A 81 -5.97 20.19 -2.56
C LYS A 81 -6.26 21.70 -2.77
N ARG A 82 -7.09 22.09 -3.74
CA ARG A 82 -7.40 23.52 -4.01
C ARG A 82 -8.72 24.04 -3.43
N ASN A 83 -9.58 23.19 -2.87
CA ASN A 83 -10.92 23.62 -2.41
C ASN A 83 -11.14 23.66 -0.88
N GLU A 84 -10.11 23.47 -0.06
CA GLU A 84 -10.24 23.54 1.42
C GLU A 84 -9.75 24.86 2.04
N ARG A 85 -9.37 25.87 1.25
CA ARG A 85 -8.98 27.21 1.75
C ARG A 85 -10.02 28.31 1.53
N LEU A 86 -11.27 27.96 1.27
CA LEU A 86 -12.39 28.90 1.15
C LEU A 86 -13.59 28.40 1.96
N ARG A 87 -13.43 28.31 3.29
CA ARG A 87 -14.52 28.36 4.25
C ARG A 87 -14.05 29.09 5.50
#